data_AF-A0A9X3A2J2-F1
#
_entry.id   AF-A0A9X3A2J2-F1
#
_cell.length_a   1.000
_cell.length_b   1.000
_cell.length_c   1.000
_cell.angle_alpha   90.00
_cell.angle_beta   90.00
_cell.angle_gamma   90.00
#
_symmetry.space_group_name_H-M   'P 1'
#
loop_
_entity.id
_entity.type
_entity.pdbx_description
1 polymer ?
#
loop_
_entity_poly.entity_id
_entity_poly.type
_entity_poly.pdbx_seq_one_letter_code
_entity_poly.pdbx_strand_id
1 'polypeptide(L)'
;MSAVTRSARDGVLIKGGTYLESLARLKAVAFDKTGTLTLGRPVLVEVHPLHGTDANELLRLTAAVEAAATHPIAEAIARAARARDLAVRPAADVQVIAGLGAQATAEVVSSPSEGRAT
;
A
#
# COMPACT_ATOMS: atom_id res chain seq x y z
N MET A 1 37.68 13.80 -18.00
CA MET A 1 36.48 14.12 -17.21
C MET A 1 36.73 13.69 -15.77
N SER A 2 36.31 14.47 -14.78
CA SER A 2 36.41 14.03 -13.38
C SER A 2 35.39 12.91 -13.11
N ALA A 3 35.69 12.01 -12.18
CA ALA A 3 34.80 10.93 -11.79
C ALA A 3 33.43 11.44 -11.32
N VAL A 4 33.39 12.59 -10.63
CA VAL A 4 32.15 13.26 -10.20
C VAL A 4 31.26 13.63 -11.39
N THR A 5 31.82 14.21 -12.45
CA THR A 5 31.05 14.57 -13.66
C THR A 5 30.51 13.32 -14.38
N ARG A 6 31.24 12.21 -14.35
CA ARG A 6 30.78 10.94 -14.93
C ARG A 6 29.61 10.36 -14.11
N SER A 7 29.73 10.28 -12.79
CA SER A 7 28.69 9.75 -11.90
C SER A 7 27.37 10.52 -12.01
N ALA A 8 27.41 11.85 -12.15
CA ALA A 8 26.21 12.66 -12.29
C ALA A 8 25.41 12.32 -13.57
N ARG A 9 26.08 11.96 -14.67
CA ARG A 9 25.41 11.51 -15.91
C ARG A 9 24.74 10.15 -15.73
N ASP A 10 25.28 9.32 -14.84
CA ASP A 10 24.73 8.02 -14.47
C ASP A 10 23.66 8.13 -13.36
N GLY A 11 23.21 9.35 -13.02
CA GLY A 11 22.17 9.59 -12.01
C GLY A 11 22.66 9.56 -10.55
N VAL A 12 23.98 9.52 -10.33
CA VAL A 12 24.59 9.47 -8.99
C VAL A 12 25.18 10.82 -8.63
N LEU A 13 24.53 11.52 -7.69
CA LEU A 13 24.99 12.81 -7.18
C LEU A 13 26.03 12.63 -6.06
N ILE A 14 27.28 12.99 -6.33
CA ILE A 14 28.39 12.97 -5.36
C ILE A 14 28.73 14.41 -4.96
N LYS A 15 28.63 14.74 -3.67
CA LYS A 15 28.77 16.12 -3.16
C LYS A 15 30.18 16.72 -3.23
N GLY A 16 31.20 15.95 -3.61
CA GLY A 16 32.59 16.41 -3.74
C GLY A 16 33.61 15.27 -3.80
N GLY A 17 34.88 15.60 -4.08
CA GLY A 17 35.95 14.59 -4.25
C GLY A 17 36.26 13.77 -3.01
N THR A 18 36.20 14.36 -1.82
CA THR A 18 36.45 13.67 -0.53
C THR A 18 35.46 12.54 -0.25
N TYR A 19 34.21 12.68 -0.69
CA TYR A 19 33.19 11.64 -0.60
C TYR A 19 33.49 10.46 -1.53
N LEU A 20 34.03 10.73 -2.73
CA LEU A 20 34.43 9.70 -3.68
C LEU A 20 35.60 8.85 -3.15
N GLU A 21 36.60 9.50 -2.54
CA GLU A 21 37.71 8.79 -1.90
C GLU A 21 37.26 7.96 -0.69
N SER A 22 36.31 8.47 0.08
CA SER A 22 35.73 7.75 1.22
C SER A 22 34.95 6.52 0.76
N LEU A 23 34.17 6.63 -0.33
CA LEU A 23 33.48 5.50 -0.96
C LEU A 23 34.46 4.40 -1.42
N ALA A 24 35.62 4.78 -1.95
CA ALA A 24 36.63 3.82 -2.41
C ALA A 24 37.21 2.94 -1.29
N ARG A 25 37.12 3.35 -0.02
CA ARG A 25 37.62 2.60 1.15
C ARG A 25 36.52 1.91 1.95
N LEU A 26 35.26 2.07 1.55
CA LEU A 26 34.12 1.54 2.27
C LEU A 26 34.16 0.01 2.29
N LYS A 27 33.87 -0.61 3.45
CA LYS A 27 33.81 -2.07 3.62
C LYS A 27 32.40 -2.62 3.86
N ALA A 28 31.46 -1.75 4.24
CA ALA A 28 30.11 -2.12 4.58
C ALA A 28 29.14 -0.97 4.25
N VAL A 29 27.92 -1.33 3.85
CA VAL A 29 26.81 -0.39 3.64
C VAL A 29 25.68 -0.80 4.56
N ALA A 30 25.14 0.15 5.32
CA ALA A 30 23.87 -0.01 6.00
C ALA A 30 22.79 0.65 5.14
N PHE A 31 21.77 -0.12 4.76
CA PHE A 31 20.63 0.41 4.02
C PHE A 31 19.47 0.68 4.97
N ASP A 32 18.80 1.81 4.76
CA ASP A 32 17.45 1.98 5.30
C ASP A 32 16.47 1.12 4.49
N LYS A 33 15.37 0.66 5.09
CA LYS A 33 14.37 -0.14 4.38
C LYS A 33 13.35 0.75 3.68
N THR A 34 12.74 1.66 4.42
CA THR A 34 11.56 2.41 3.97
C THR A 34 11.97 3.61 3.15
N GLY A 35 11.62 3.64 1.86
CA GLY A 35 12.03 4.71 0.94
C GLY A 35 13.41 4.49 0.29
N THR A 36 14.14 3.43 0.68
CA THR A 36 15.42 3.03 0.06
C THR A 36 15.29 1.64 -0.57
N LEU A 37 15.17 0.57 0.22
CA LEU A 37 14.96 -0.78 -0.32
C LEU A 37 13.51 -1.05 -0.73
N THR A 38 12.57 -0.34 -0.12
CA THR A 38 11.13 -0.45 -0.36
C THR A 38 10.55 0.92 -0.67
N LEU A 39 9.41 0.98 -1.36
CA LEU A 39 8.82 2.25 -1.80
C LEU A 39 8.17 3.06 -0.66
N GLY A 40 8.08 2.51 0.55
CA GLY A 40 7.39 3.15 1.68
C GLY A 40 5.89 3.37 1.46
N ARG A 41 5.30 2.68 0.48
CA ARG A 41 3.87 2.74 0.15
C ARG A 41 3.28 1.34 0.27
N PRO A 42 2.42 1.07 1.27
CA PRO A 42 1.80 -0.24 1.42
C PRO A 42 0.95 -0.61 0.19
N VAL A 43 0.89 -1.90 -0.12
CA VAL A 43 0.07 -2.44 -1.20
C VAL A 43 -0.67 -3.65 -0.63
N LEU A 44 -1.95 -3.78 -0.94
CA LEU A 44 -2.72 -4.98 -0.60
C LEU A 44 -2.20 -6.14 -1.44
N VAL A 45 -1.68 -7.18 -0.79
CA VAL A 45 -1.09 -8.35 -1.46
C VAL A 45 -2.15 -9.43 -1.64
N GLU A 46 -2.84 -9.80 -0.56
CA GLU A 46 -3.81 -10.89 -0.55
C GLU A 46 -5.04 -10.53 0.30
N VAL A 47 -6.17 -11.17 0.00
CA VAL A 47 -7.41 -11.10 0.77
C VAL A 47 -7.85 -12.52 1.07
N HIS A 48 -7.92 -12.89 2.35
CA HIS A 48 -8.32 -14.22 2.79
C HIS A 48 -9.70 -14.14 3.45
N PRO A 49 -10.79 -14.36 2.71
CA PRO A 49 -12.12 -14.39 3.31
C PRO A 49 -12.35 -15.65 4.13
N LEU A 50 -13.25 -15.57 5.11
CA LEU A 50 -13.66 -16.70 5.93
C LEU A 50 -15.09 -17.14 5.59
N HIS A 51 -15.40 -18.41 5.89
CA HIS A 51 -16.77 -18.97 5.80
C HIS A 51 -17.45 -18.83 4.43
N GLY A 52 -16.68 -18.89 3.34
CA GLY A 52 -17.22 -18.77 1.99
C GLY A 52 -17.63 -17.36 1.59
N THR A 53 -17.24 -16.33 2.35
CA THR A 53 -17.42 -14.94 1.95
C THR A 53 -16.63 -14.67 0.67
N ASP A 54 -17.18 -13.87 -0.25
CA ASP A 54 -16.44 -13.45 -1.42
C ASP A 54 -15.31 -12.46 -1.06
N ALA A 55 -14.14 -12.63 -1.66
CA ALA A 55 -12.97 -11.82 -1.35
C ALA A 55 -13.15 -10.35 -1.80
N ASN A 56 -13.88 -10.11 -2.90
CA ASN A 56 -14.16 -8.76 -3.36
C ASN A 56 -15.24 -8.10 -2.50
N GLU A 57 -16.23 -8.84 -2.03
CA GLU A 57 -17.21 -8.33 -1.07
C GLU A 57 -16.54 -7.92 0.25
N LEU A 58 -15.65 -8.75 0.79
CA LEU A 58 -14.85 -8.39 1.96
C LEU A 58 -14.04 -7.11 1.71
N LEU A 59 -13.30 -7.04 0.60
CA LEU A 59 -12.51 -5.86 0.25
C LEU A 59 -13.37 -4.60 0.08
N ARG A 60 -14.55 -4.74 -0.53
CA ARG A 60 -15.50 -3.65 -0.75
C ARG A 60 -16.03 -3.10 0.57
N LEU A 61 -16.39 -3.98 1.51
CA LEU A 61 -16.82 -3.59 2.85
C LEU A 61 -15.68 -2.93 3.64
N THR A 62 -14.46 -3.51 3.61
CA THR A 62 -13.31 -2.91 4.28
C THR A 62 -12.99 -1.53 3.72
N ALA A 63 -13.03 -1.35 2.40
CA ALA A 63 -12.80 -0.05 1.77
C ALA A 63 -13.86 1.00 2.17
N ALA A 64 -15.10 0.58 2.41
CA ALA A 64 -16.17 1.46 2.89
C ALA A 64 -15.92 1.92 4.34
N VAL A 65 -15.50 0.99 5.21
CA VAL A 65 -15.16 1.29 6.62
C VAL A 65 -13.95 2.22 6.72
N GLU A 66 -12.92 1.97 5.90
CA GLU A 66 -11.67 2.73 5.90
C GLU A 66 -11.76 4.09 5.18
N ALA A 67 -12.93 4.45 4.62
CA ALA A 67 -13.08 5.63 3.78
C ALA A 67 -12.77 6.96 4.49
N ALA A 68 -12.95 7.03 5.81
CA ALA A 68 -12.63 8.21 6.60
C ALA A 68 -11.21 8.21 7.19
N ALA A 69 -10.47 7.10 7.06
CA ALA A 69 -9.13 6.97 7.60
C ALA A 69 -8.07 7.53 6.63
N THR A 70 -7.12 8.29 7.16
CA THR A 70 -5.99 8.86 6.40
C THR A 70 -4.71 8.04 6.53
N HIS A 71 -4.79 6.83 7.09
CA HIS A 71 -3.63 5.98 7.33
C HIS A 71 -3.14 5.33 6.01
N PRO A 72 -1.82 5.13 5.79
CA PRO A 72 -1.28 4.49 4.58
C PRO A 72 -1.87 3.11 4.24
N ILE A 73 -2.40 2.39 5.24
CA ILE A 73 -3.10 1.10 5.04
C ILE A 73 -4.48 1.32 4.41
N ALA A 74 -5.25 2.29 4.89
CA ALA A 74 -6.56 2.66 4.33
C ALA A 74 -6.43 3.04 2.86
N GLU A 75 -5.40 3.83 2.52
CA GLU A 75 -5.10 4.18 1.14
C GLU A 75 -4.78 2.95 0.28
N ALA A 76 -4.05 1.97 0.81
CA ALA A 76 -3.71 0.75 0.09
C ALA A 76 -4.96 -0.10 -0.20
N ILE A 77 -5.87 -0.20 0.77
CA ILE A 77 -7.16 -0.89 0.64
C ILE A 77 -8.02 -0.17 -0.41
N ALA A 78 -8.16 1.16 -0.31
CA ALA A 78 -8.94 1.96 -1.25
C ALA A 78 -8.38 1.89 -2.68
N ARG A 79 -7.04 1.91 -2.85
CA ARG A 79 -6.40 1.67 -4.17
C ARG A 79 -6.70 0.29 -4.70
N ALA A 80 -6.63 -0.74 -3.88
CA ALA A 80 -6.89 -2.11 -4.31
C ALA A 80 -8.36 -2.32 -4.71
N ALA A 81 -9.31 -1.73 -3.98
CA ALA A 81 -10.73 -1.77 -4.34
C ALA A 81 -10.99 -1.07 -5.69
N ARG A 82 -10.39 0.11 -5.91
CA ARG A 82 -10.47 0.83 -7.20
C ARG A 82 -9.83 0.05 -8.35
N ALA A 83 -8.67 -0.57 -8.12
CA ALA A 83 -7.97 -1.35 -9.15
C ALA A 83 -8.72 -2.63 -9.56
N ARG A 84 -9.69 -3.08 -8.75
CA ARG A 84 -10.59 -4.20 -9.04
C ARG A 84 -11.98 -3.74 -9.51
N ASP A 85 -12.14 -2.45 -9.81
CA ASP A 85 -13.40 -1.84 -10.24
C ASP A 85 -14.58 -2.12 -9.28
N LEU A 86 -14.31 -2.21 -7.97
CA LEU A 86 -15.34 -2.48 -6.97
C LEU A 86 -16.14 -1.21 -6.66
N ALA A 87 -17.46 -1.32 -6.76
CA ALA A 87 -18.40 -0.27 -6.36
C ALA A 87 -18.48 -0.17 -4.82
N VAL A 88 -17.62 0.64 -4.22
CA VAL A 88 -17.61 0.90 -2.78
C VAL A 88 -18.75 1.87 -2.43
N ARG A 89 -19.76 1.38 -1.69
CA ARG A 89 -20.82 2.22 -1.13
C ARG A 89 -20.33 2.89 0.16
N PRO A 90 -20.70 4.16 0.43
CA PRO A 90 -20.38 4.80 1.70
C PRO A 90 -20.92 3.99 2.89
N ALA A 91 -20.11 3.83 3.92
CA ALA A 91 -20.55 3.29 5.20
C ALA A 91 -21.13 4.41 6.09
N ALA A 92 -22.06 4.05 6.98
CA ALA A 92 -22.62 4.93 8.00
C ALA A 92 -21.82 4.84 9.30
N ASP A 93 -21.92 5.87 10.14
CA ASP A 93 -21.34 5.91 11.49
C ASP A 93 -19.84 5.59 11.56
N VAL A 94 -19.08 6.05 10.56
CA VAL A 94 -17.63 5.78 10.50
C VAL A 94 -16.92 6.46 11.68
N GLN A 95 -16.17 5.68 12.46
CA GLN A 95 -15.38 6.13 13.59
C GLN A 95 -13.97 5.55 13.52
N VAL A 96 -12.95 6.41 13.61
CA VAL A 96 -11.55 6.00 13.74
C VAL A 96 -11.21 5.89 15.22
N ILE A 97 -10.83 4.69 15.64
CA ILE A 97 -10.45 4.37 17.02
C ILE A 97 -8.92 4.30 17.08
N ALA A 98 -8.30 5.30 17.69
CA ALA A 98 -6.85 5.42 17.78
C ALA A 98 -6.22 4.15 18.39
N GLY A 99 -5.25 3.57 17.69
CA GLY A 99 -4.56 2.34 18.10
C GLY A 99 -5.35 1.03 17.90
N LEU A 100 -6.60 1.10 17.45
CA LEU A 100 -7.46 -0.09 17.28
C LEU A 100 -8.03 -0.27 15.85
N GLY A 101 -8.10 0.80 15.05
CA GLY A 101 -8.57 0.73 13.66
C GLY A 101 -9.78 1.62 13.40
N ALA A 102 -10.68 1.18 12.52
CA ALA A 102 -11.92 1.89 12.19
C ALA A 102 -13.13 0.96 12.32
N GLN A 103 -14.28 1.54 12.66
CA GLN A 103 -15.57 0.86 12.68
C GLN A 103 -16.62 1.67 11.93
N ALA A 104 -17.55 1.00 11.28
CA ALA A 104 -18.67 1.61 10.57
C ALA A 104 -19.78 0.57 10.33
N THR A 105 -20.97 1.05 9.96
CA THR A 105 -22.08 0.22 9.49
C THR A 105 -22.09 0.23 7.96
N ALA A 106 -21.87 -0.91 7.31
CA ALA A 106 -21.82 -1.02 5.86
C ALA A 106 -22.82 -2.07 5.34
N GLU A 107 -23.44 -1.79 4.19
CA GLU A 107 -24.39 -2.72 3.58
C GLU A 107 -23.71 -3.76 2.69
N VAL A 108 -24.00 -5.03 2.97
CA VAL A 108 -23.63 -6.17 2.12
C VAL A 108 -24.42 -6.12 0.82
N VAL A 109 -23.76 -6.30 -0.32
CA VAL A 109 -24.43 -6.53 -1.61
C VAL A 109 -24.37 -8.03 -1.83
N SER A 110 -25.51 -8.70 -1.77
CA SER A 110 -25.58 -10.11 -2.19
C SER A 110 -25.28 -10.19 -3.69
N SER A 111 -24.22 -10.88 -4.07
CA SER A 111 -24.11 -11.41 -5.43
C SER A 111 -25.30 -12.35 -5.67
N PRO A 112 -25.88 -12.39 -6.89
CA PRO A 112 -26.88 -13.39 -7.20
C PRO A 112 -26.22 -14.76 -7.01
N SER A 113 -26.82 -15.61 -6.19
CA SER A 113 -26.44 -17.01 -6.13
C SER A 113 -26.51 -17.57 -7.54
N GLU A 114 -25.37 -17.89 -8.17
CA GLU A 114 -25.38 -18.76 -9.34
C GLU A 114 -26.02 -20.07 -8.90
N GLY A 115 -27.24 -20.28 -9.39
CA GLY A 115 -27.98 -21.51 -9.19
C GLY A 115 -27.11 -22.65 -9.67
N ARG A 116 -26.71 -23.51 -8.73
CA ARG A 116 -26.18 -24.84 -9.03
C ARG A 116 -27.33 -25.65 -9.64
N ALA A 117 -27.57 -25.46 -10.92
CA ALA A 117 -28.41 -26.32 -11.74
C ALA A 117 -27.58 -27.55 -12.13
N THR A 118 -28.03 -28.70 -11.61
CA THR A 118 -27.75 -30.09 -12.02
C THR A 118 -26.30 -30.55 -12.08
#